data_AF-A0A0V0T6Q2-F1
#
_entry.id   AF-A0A0V0T6Q2-F1
#
_cell.length_a   1.000
_cell.length_b   1.000
_cell.length_c   1.000
_cell.angle_alpha   90.00
_cell.angle_beta   90.00
_cell.angle_gamma   90.00
#
_symmetry.space_group_name_H-M   'P 1'
#
loop_
_entity.id
_entity.type
_entity.pdbx_description
1 polymer ?
#
loop_
_entity_poly.entity_id
_entity_poly.type
_entity_poly.pdbx_seq_one_letter_code
_entity_poly.pdbx_strand_id
1 'polypeptide(L)'
;MFIFYVIALYTLQFFVYKLPGGKSSHHLLPNAATDWSAVETIDDQNKPMYSTMNIYIGSQNKPNTNIVAYSNYPPHFKFELPMSPGKGVIMAEDNNKGFWLVHTAKYFPNLALAIGDLFSNEKITKEAAAFLCMSYSDVNLRAIAKIIDYEQPIVFFAQKSATVQAFYDSSEIQKLVNGLHKYQPTASASGDGIATLTPPGTVKIFASAPVGYSSDIYSNYVVKILQKSFQVYTPGTTATVLKKSCVGTLKVENVLGPITVKDTEIPIGQDSARWSVPKSDSDFICLSNTGRTANDAKYGATVACVLSKEAATLFRNMIKKENLDACPFFVYKLPGGKSSHYLKPGEADWAALADIDAQQQPIHSTMDKYFASGNKDHANIVAYSNYPPHFKFELPMSPGKGVIMAETANKGFWLVHTAKYFPNLAGTTATLFSNEKTTKDAAAFLCMSYSDVNLRAIAKIIDYEQPIIYFTQRSASQPVQSFYDSPEIQKLVNGLQKYQPIAATSGDGVRTLTQPGTVKIFASAPVAYSSDIYSNYVVKILKKSLQVYTPGTTTTVLRKLCVGSLKVENVLGPITVKDTKIPIKQDSARWSVPKSDPDFVCLSNTGRTV
;
A
#
# COMPACT_ATOMS: atom_id res chain seq x y z
N MET A 1 29.98 -20.80 31.05
CA MET A 1 30.17 -20.51 29.61
C MET A 1 29.60 -21.61 28.71
N PHE A 2 29.80 -22.91 29.02
CA PHE A 2 29.22 -24.03 28.24
C PHE A 2 27.68 -24.10 28.23
N ILE A 3 26.99 -23.80 29.33
CA ILE A 3 25.52 -23.88 29.41
C ILE A 3 24.83 -22.82 28.54
N PHE A 4 25.41 -21.61 28.44
CA PHE A 4 24.91 -20.58 27.51
C PHE A 4 25.15 -20.95 26.03
N TYR A 5 26.21 -21.70 25.73
CA TYR A 5 26.53 -22.16 24.37
C TYR A 5 25.56 -23.27 23.90
N VAL A 6 25.19 -24.19 24.80
CA VAL A 6 24.24 -25.29 24.50
C VAL A 6 22.80 -24.78 24.37
N ILE A 7 22.40 -23.74 25.11
CA ILE A 7 21.07 -23.13 24.99
C ILE A 7 20.97 -22.30 23.68
N ALA A 8 22.05 -21.65 23.24
CA ALA A 8 22.09 -20.88 22.00
C ALA A 8 22.04 -21.75 20.72
N LEU A 9 22.50 -23.00 20.78
CA LEU A 9 22.55 -23.93 19.64
C LEU A 9 21.17 -24.41 19.15
N TYR A 10 20.10 -24.22 19.91
CA TYR A 10 18.75 -24.71 19.57
C TYR A 10 17.69 -23.61 19.44
N THR A 11 18.08 -22.33 19.50
CA THR A 11 17.21 -21.19 19.22
C THR A 11 17.32 -20.75 17.75
N LEU A 12 16.74 -21.52 16.81
CA LEU A 12 16.77 -21.23 15.37
C LEU A 12 15.54 -20.42 14.94
N GLN A 13 15.39 -19.23 15.51
CA GLN A 13 14.47 -18.23 14.99
C GLN A 13 15.26 -17.02 14.54
N PHE A 14 15.10 -16.65 13.28
CA PHE A 14 15.68 -15.42 12.76
C PHE A 14 14.94 -14.94 11.52
N PHE A 15 15.05 -13.64 11.30
CA PHE A 15 14.81 -13.04 9.99
C PHE A 15 16.15 -12.54 9.45
N VAL A 16 16.49 -12.84 8.20
CA VAL A 16 17.69 -12.29 7.53
C VAL A 16 17.26 -11.59 6.25
N TYR A 17 17.75 -10.37 6.05
CA TYR A 17 17.67 -9.65 4.79
C TYR A 17 19.08 -9.56 4.20
N LYS A 18 19.30 -10.32 3.13
CA LYS A 18 20.55 -10.32 2.39
C LYS A 18 20.51 -9.18 1.36
N LEU A 19 21.56 -8.37 1.32
CA LEU A 19 21.68 -7.18 0.46
C LEU A 19 22.12 -7.56 -0.97
N PRO A 20 21.87 -6.71 -1.98
CA PRO A 20 22.30 -6.98 -3.34
C PRO A 20 23.83 -6.79 -3.50
N GLY A 21 24.42 -7.42 -4.52
CA GLY A 21 25.83 -7.21 -4.89
C GLY A 21 26.88 -7.84 -3.96
N GLY A 22 26.51 -8.81 -3.12
CA GLY A 22 27.47 -9.45 -2.22
C GLY A 22 26.85 -10.39 -1.18
N LYS A 23 27.66 -10.74 -0.18
CA LYS A 23 27.25 -11.57 0.97
C LYS A 23 26.72 -10.75 2.15
N SER A 24 26.74 -9.43 2.05
CA SER A 24 26.28 -8.51 3.09
C SER A 24 24.81 -8.76 3.44
N SER A 25 24.47 -8.66 4.72
CA SER A 25 23.14 -8.92 5.24
C SER A 25 22.91 -8.20 6.56
N HIS A 26 21.64 -8.06 6.90
CA HIS A 26 21.17 -7.72 8.24
C HIS A 26 20.27 -8.83 8.75
N HIS A 27 20.26 -9.04 10.06
CA HIS A 27 19.38 -10.02 10.69
C HIS A 27 18.61 -9.43 11.88
N LEU A 28 17.57 -10.17 12.27
CA LEU A 28 16.78 -9.99 13.48
C LEU A 28 16.71 -11.32 14.22
N LEU A 29 17.04 -11.31 15.50
CA LEU A 29 16.87 -12.45 16.41
C LEU A 29 15.65 -12.22 17.32
N PRO A 30 15.02 -13.30 17.84
CA PRO A 30 13.97 -13.19 18.83
C PRO A 30 14.54 -12.57 20.12
N ASN A 31 13.78 -11.64 20.70
CA ASN A 31 14.06 -10.81 21.90
C ASN A 31 14.69 -9.43 21.61
N ALA A 32 13.85 -8.39 21.69
CA ALA A 32 14.18 -6.98 21.89
C ALA A 32 15.23 -6.35 20.96
N ALA A 33 15.39 -6.83 19.72
CA ALA A 33 16.13 -6.08 18.71
C ALA A 33 15.36 -4.78 18.41
N THR A 34 15.86 -3.65 18.93
CA THR A 34 15.30 -2.32 18.65
C THR A 34 15.56 -1.87 17.21
N ASP A 35 16.49 -2.54 16.52
CA ASP A 35 16.89 -2.28 15.13
C ASP A 35 17.49 -3.53 14.47
N TRP A 36 17.64 -3.50 13.15
CA TRP A 36 18.43 -4.45 12.36
C TRP A 36 19.86 -4.58 12.90
N SER A 37 20.47 -5.75 12.76
CA SER A 37 21.90 -5.94 13.09
C SER A 37 22.80 -4.96 12.31
N ALA A 38 24.05 -4.78 12.75
CA ALA A 38 25.07 -4.19 11.88
C ALA A 38 25.24 -5.05 10.61
N VAL A 39 25.75 -4.43 9.53
CA VAL A 39 26.02 -5.17 8.30
C VAL A 39 27.03 -6.28 8.54
N GLU A 40 26.75 -7.47 8.01
CA GLU A 40 27.57 -8.65 8.22
C GLU A 40 27.50 -9.61 7.02
N THR A 41 28.46 -10.53 6.91
CA THR A 41 28.47 -11.58 5.90
C THR A 41 27.54 -12.72 6.33
N ILE A 42 26.54 -13.05 5.49
CA ILE A 42 25.46 -13.98 5.83
C ILE A 42 25.92 -15.39 6.25
N ASP A 43 27.01 -15.90 5.67
CA ASP A 43 27.52 -17.26 5.88
C ASP A 43 28.80 -17.34 6.73
N ASP A 44 29.08 -16.32 7.55
CA ASP A 44 30.15 -16.38 8.56
C ASP A 44 29.78 -17.35 9.72
N GLN A 45 30.77 -18.02 10.32
CA GLN A 45 30.59 -19.16 11.24
C GLN A 45 29.65 -18.94 12.44
N ASN A 46 29.48 -17.69 12.89
CA ASN A 46 28.66 -17.34 14.07
C ASN A 46 27.35 -16.65 13.70
N LYS A 47 27.00 -16.63 12.41
CA LYS A 47 25.79 -15.95 11.92
C LYS A 47 24.61 -16.92 11.89
N PRO A 48 23.36 -16.42 11.97
CA PRO A 48 22.20 -17.28 12.12
C PRO A 48 22.09 -18.32 10.99
N MET A 49 22.29 -17.91 9.74
CA MET A 49 22.23 -18.80 8.58
C MET A 49 23.28 -19.92 8.65
N TYR A 50 24.55 -19.59 8.88
CA TYR A 50 25.62 -20.57 9.01
C TYR A 50 25.34 -21.52 10.18
N SER A 51 25.08 -20.96 11.37
CA SER A 51 24.92 -21.73 12.61
C SER A 51 23.78 -22.74 12.48
N THR A 52 22.65 -22.33 11.90
CA THR A 52 21.51 -23.21 11.68
C THR A 52 21.80 -24.31 10.69
N MET A 53 22.30 -23.97 9.50
CA MET A 53 22.54 -24.98 8.47
C MET A 53 23.69 -25.91 8.89
N ASN A 54 24.74 -25.42 9.58
CA ASN A 54 25.87 -26.22 10.04
C ASN A 54 25.47 -27.35 11.00
N ILE A 55 24.41 -27.20 11.79
CA ILE A 55 23.91 -28.29 12.66
C ILE A 55 23.57 -29.53 11.84
N TYR A 56 22.97 -29.34 10.66
CA TYR A 56 22.35 -30.39 9.85
C TYR A 56 23.21 -30.83 8.67
N ILE A 57 23.98 -29.91 8.08
CA ILE A 57 24.83 -30.20 6.93
C ILE A 57 26.33 -30.03 7.19
N GLY A 58 26.71 -29.50 8.36
CA GLY A 58 28.09 -29.49 8.84
C GLY A 58 28.48 -30.85 9.44
N SER A 59 29.77 -31.19 9.35
CA SER A 59 30.41 -32.32 10.07
C SER A 59 29.63 -33.65 10.10
N GLN A 60 29.81 -34.53 9.10
CA GLN A 60 29.32 -35.94 9.08
C GLN A 60 27.81 -36.19 9.32
N ASN A 61 27.00 -35.16 9.61
CA ASN A 61 25.59 -35.29 10.00
C ASN A 61 24.63 -35.28 8.79
N LYS A 62 25.08 -34.80 7.63
CA LYS A 62 24.25 -34.72 6.43
C LYS A 62 23.62 -36.08 6.09
N PRO A 63 24.34 -37.23 6.04
CA PRO A 63 23.73 -38.53 5.77
C PRO A 63 22.65 -38.95 6.78
N ASN A 64 22.68 -38.40 8.00
CA ASN A 64 21.75 -38.68 9.09
C ASN A 64 20.62 -37.66 9.19
N THR A 65 20.50 -36.74 8.24
CA THR A 65 19.47 -35.69 8.23
C THR A 65 18.44 -35.95 7.14
N ASN A 66 17.16 -35.80 7.46
CA ASN A 66 16.12 -35.71 6.43
C ASN A 66 16.11 -34.30 5.84
N ILE A 67 16.15 -34.18 4.52
CA ILE A 67 16.22 -32.89 3.83
C ILE A 67 15.18 -32.86 2.72
N VAL A 68 14.38 -31.81 2.68
CA VAL A 68 13.53 -31.48 1.54
C VAL A 68 13.79 -30.03 1.18
N ALA A 69 14.37 -29.78 0.00
CA ALA A 69 14.59 -28.44 -0.52
C ALA A 69 13.78 -28.23 -1.80
N TYR A 70 13.09 -27.09 -1.87
CA TYR A 70 12.21 -26.75 -2.97
C TYR A 70 12.47 -25.32 -3.46
N SER A 71 12.35 -25.12 -4.77
CA SER A 71 12.55 -23.83 -5.43
C SER A 71 12.18 -23.94 -6.91
N ASN A 72 11.50 -22.93 -7.46
CA ASN A 72 11.39 -22.78 -8.92
C ASN A 72 12.64 -22.24 -9.60
N TYR A 73 13.66 -21.86 -8.83
CA TYR A 73 14.94 -21.45 -9.35
C TYR A 73 16.10 -22.09 -8.57
N PRO A 74 16.22 -23.43 -8.65
CA PRO A 74 17.21 -24.17 -7.87
C PRO A 74 18.65 -23.94 -8.38
N PRO A 75 19.68 -24.36 -7.63
CA PRO A 75 21.07 -24.30 -8.06
C PRO A 75 21.28 -24.94 -9.45
N HIS A 76 22.25 -24.42 -10.22
CA HIS A 76 22.66 -24.91 -11.55
C HIS A 76 21.66 -24.76 -12.70
N PHE A 77 20.42 -24.33 -12.46
CA PHE A 77 19.45 -24.10 -13.53
C PHE A 77 19.80 -22.85 -14.35
N LYS A 78 19.44 -22.84 -15.64
CA LYS A 78 19.72 -21.70 -16.54
C LYS A 78 18.63 -20.63 -16.55
N PHE A 79 17.40 -21.01 -16.19
CA PHE A 79 16.22 -20.16 -16.18
C PHE A 79 15.29 -20.55 -15.04
N GLU A 80 14.41 -19.63 -14.65
CA GLU A 80 13.37 -19.85 -13.65
C GLU A 80 12.26 -20.73 -14.23
N LEU A 81 11.82 -21.74 -13.47
CA LEU A 81 10.78 -22.65 -13.89
C LEU A 81 9.41 -21.97 -13.81
N PRO A 82 8.55 -22.10 -14.84
CA PRO A 82 7.26 -21.42 -14.93
C PRO A 82 6.19 -22.14 -14.09
N MET A 83 6.49 -22.37 -12.82
CA MET A 83 5.62 -23.02 -11.83
C MET A 83 5.57 -22.17 -10.56
N SER A 84 5.07 -22.74 -9.48
CA SER A 84 5.01 -22.12 -8.16
C SER A 84 6.33 -21.46 -7.74
N PRO A 85 6.34 -20.16 -7.39
CA PRO A 85 7.56 -19.48 -6.97
C PRO A 85 8.05 -19.87 -5.58
N GLY A 86 7.37 -20.80 -4.91
CA GLY A 86 7.72 -21.39 -3.61
C GLY A 86 9.19 -21.78 -3.50
N LYS A 87 9.87 -21.28 -2.46
CA LYS A 87 11.23 -21.69 -2.09
C LYS A 87 11.36 -21.91 -0.60
N GLY A 88 12.14 -22.91 -0.24
CA GLY A 88 12.37 -23.23 1.15
C GLY A 88 13.09 -24.56 1.37
N VAL A 89 13.37 -24.81 2.65
CA VAL A 89 14.15 -25.95 3.11
C VAL A 89 13.52 -26.47 4.39
N ILE A 90 13.26 -27.78 4.43
CA ILE A 90 12.89 -28.51 5.65
C ILE A 90 14.04 -29.45 5.97
N MET A 91 14.55 -29.37 7.20
CA MET A 91 15.54 -30.32 7.73
C MET A 91 15.08 -30.85 9.09
N ALA A 92 15.22 -32.15 9.32
CA ALA A 92 14.81 -32.81 10.56
C ALA A 92 15.75 -33.96 10.95
N GLU A 93 15.96 -34.11 12.26
CA GLU A 93 16.71 -35.20 12.92
C GLU A 93 15.87 -35.98 13.96
N ASP A 94 16.43 -37.06 14.51
CA ASP A 94 15.76 -38.07 15.36
C ASP A 94 15.14 -37.50 16.65
N ASN A 95 15.63 -36.37 17.14
CA ASN A 95 15.24 -35.82 18.44
C ASN A 95 13.92 -35.04 18.42
N ASN A 96 13.02 -35.28 17.44
CA ASN A 96 11.85 -34.43 17.20
C ASN A 96 12.23 -32.95 17.03
N LYS A 97 13.36 -32.67 16.39
CA LYS A 97 13.88 -31.31 16.19
C LYS A 97 14.24 -31.12 14.73
N GLY A 98 13.75 -30.03 14.17
CA GLY A 98 14.10 -29.60 12.84
C GLY A 98 13.77 -28.13 12.66
N PHE A 99 13.99 -27.64 11.44
CA PHE A 99 13.60 -26.30 11.08
C PHE A 99 12.91 -26.29 9.72
N TRP A 100 12.11 -25.25 9.54
CA TRP A 100 11.65 -24.84 8.23
C TRP A 100 12.18 -23.45 7.95
N LEU A 101 12.86 -23.31 6.81
CA LEU A 101 13.42 -22.08 6.29
C LEU A 101 12.65 -21.69 5.04
N VAL A 102 11.98 -20.55 5.07
CA VAL A 102 11.33 -19.92 3.91
C VAL A 102 12.25 -18.84 3.38
N HIS A 103 12.40 -18.72 2.06
CA HIS A 103 13.27 -17.71 1.47
C HIS A 103 12.84 -17.27 0.08
N THR A 104 13.40 -16.15 -0.37
CA THR A 104 13.20 -15.65 -1.75
C THR A 104 14.43 -15.76 -2.64
N ALA A 105 15.56 -16.21 -2.09
CA ALA A 105 16.82 -16.32 -2.83
C ALA A 105 16.77 -17.30 -4.01
N LYS A 106 17.28 -16.87 -5.16
CA LYS A 106 17.51 -17.70 -6.35
C LYS A 106 18.78 -18.54 -6.17
N TYR A 107 18.81 -19.72 -6.78
CA TYR A 107 19.94 -20.66 -6.78
C TYR A 107 20.37 -21.18 -5.39
N PHE A 108 19.49 -21.07 -4.39
CA PHE A 108 19.74 -21.50 -3.00
C PHE A 108 18.75 -22.60 -2.57
N PRO A 109 19.16 -23.50 -1.65
CA PRO A 109 20.54 -23.79 -1.23
C PRO A 109 21.27 -24.71 -2.21
N ASN A 110 22.58 -24.52 -2.40
CA ASN A 110 23.41 -25.53 -3.06
C ASN A 110 23.97 -26.52 -2.03
N LEU A 111 23.27 -27.64 -1.84
CA LEU A 111 23.62 -28.65 -0.85
C LEU A 111 24.86 -29.49 -1.23
N ALA A 112 25.47 -29.28 -2.40
CA ALA A 112 26.75 -29.90 -2.76
C ALA A 112 27.96 -29.13 -2.22
N LEU A 113 27.78 -27.88 -1.81
CA LEU A 113 28.84 -27.02 -1.30
C LEU A 113 29.01 -27.16 0.22
N ALA A 114 30.18 -26.76 0.71
CA ALA A 114 30.38 -26.58 2.14
C ALA A 114 29.53 -25.40 2.66
N ILE A 115 29.25 -25.41 3.96
CA ILE A 115 28.36 -24.43 4.58
C ILE A 115 28.83 -22.96 4.37
N GLY A 116 30.14 -22.70 4.42
CA GLY A 116 30.71 -21.37 4.18
C GLY A 116 30.70 -20.91 2.71
N ASP A 117 30.29 -21.79 1.80
CA ASP A 117 30.26 -21.56 0.35
C ASP A 117 28.83 -21.42 -0.20
N LEU A 118 27.79 -21.49 0.66
CA LEU A 118 26.39 -21.40 0.23
C LEU A 118 26.07 -20.10 -0.53
N PHE A 119 26.79 -19.01 -0.25
CA PHE A 119 26.64 -17.72 -0.93
C PHE A 119 27.87 -17.32 -1.75
N SER A 120 28.72 -18.28 -2.14
CA SER A 120 29.90 -18.03 -2.98
C SER A 120 29.56 -17.70 -4.44
N ASN A 121 28.38 -18.13 -4.93
CA ASN A 121 27.96 -17.91 -6.31
C ASN A 121 27.39 -16.50 -6.50
N GLU A 122 27.96 -15.74 -7.43
CA GLU A 122 27.52 -14.38 -7.77
C GLU A 122 26.03 -14.30 -8.13
N LYS A 123 25.47 -15.37 -8.73
CA LYS A 123 24.05 -15.42 -9.09
C LYS A 123 23.13 -15.43 -7.86
N ILE A 124 23.59 -15.95 -6.72
CA ILE A 124 22.88 -15.88 -5.43
C ILE A 124 23.08 -14.49 -4.83
N THR A 125 24.29 -13.93 -4.96
CA THR A 125 24.64 -12.66 -4.31
C THR A 125 24.19 -11.41 -5.08
N LYS A 126 23.73 -11.53 -6.32
CA LYS A 126 23.29 -10.40 -7.15
C LYS A 126 22.07 -9.65 -6.61
N GLU A 127 21.02 -10.37 -6.23
CA GLU A 127 19.74 -9.78 -5.78
C GLU A 127 19.60 -9.87 -4.26
N ALA A 128 18.96 -8.88 -3.65
CA ALA A 128 18.53 -8.96 -2.27
C ALA A 128 17.51 -10.09 -2.09
N ALA A 129 17.51 -10.70 -0.92
CA ALA A 129 16.60 -11.79 -0.58
C ALA A 129 16.29 -11.80 0.92
N ALA A 130 15.08 -12.23 1.26
CA ALA A 130 14.67 -12.40 2.64
C ALA A 130 14.62 -13.88 3.02
N PHE A 131 14.90 -14.17 4.28
CA PHE A 131 14.91 -15.50 4.86
C PHE A 131 14.21 -15.47 6.22
N LEU A 132 13.34 -16.43 6.47
CA LEU A 132 12.66 -16.63 7.74
C LEU A 132 12.86 -18.08 8.16
N CYS A 133 13.49 -18.28 9.31
CA CYS A 133 13.75 -19.60 9.87
C CYS A 133 13.07 -19.76 11.21
N MET A 134 12.49 -20.93 11.46
CA MET A 134 11.88 -21.31 12.74
C MET A 134 12.12 -22.79 13.03
N SER A 135 12.35 -23.12 14.30
CA SER A 135 12.46 -24.51 14.78
C SER A 135 11.10 -25.11 15.14
N TYR A 136 10.92 -26.38 14.82
CA TYR A 136 9.68 -27.12 15.01
C TYR A 136 9.93 -28.55 15.48
N SER A 137 8.90 -29.13 16.10
CA SER A 137 8.83 -30.58 16.28
C SER A 137 8.60 -31.28 14.94
N ASP A 138 8.96 -32.57 14.87
CA ASP A 138 8.67 -33.43 13.73
C ASP A 138 7.18 -33.37 13.31
N VAL A 139 6.25 -33.46 14.27
CA VAL A 139 4.80 -33.37 14.05
C VAL A 139 4.43 -32.05 13.39
N ASN A 140 5.00 -30.95 13.86
CA ASN A 140 4.74 -29.62 13.33
C ASN A 140 5.36 -29.44 11.94
N LEU A 141 6.52 -30.03 11.66
CA LEU A 141 7.10 -30.06 10.31
C LEU A 141 6.23 -30.85 9.32
N ARG A 142 5.64 -31.98 9.74
CA ARG A 142 4.68 -32.72 8.90
C ARG A 142 3.42 -31.89 8.62
N ALA A 143 2.92 -31.17 9.62
CA ALA A 143 1.80 -30.25 9.45
C ALA A 143 2.15 -29.10 8.47
N ILE A 144 3.36 -28.55 8.57
CA ILE A 144 3.88 -27.55 7.62
C ILE A 144 3.93 -28.15 6.21
N ALA A 145 4.53 -29.33 6.04
CA ALA A 145 4.64 -30.01 4.76
C ALA A 145 3.28 -30.19 4.09
N LYS A 146 2.27 -30.62 4.85
CA LYS A 146 0.88 -30.75 4.39
C LYS A 146 0.27 -29.43 3.91
N ILE A 147 0.58 -28.31 4.57
CA ILE A 147 0.06 -26.99 4.16
C ILE A 147 0.78 -26.51 2.90
N ILE A 148 2.12 -26.54 2.87
CA ILE A 148 2.89 -26.00 1.73
C ILE A 148 2.74 -26.85 0.47
N ASP A 149 2.35 -28.12 0.59
CA ASP A 149 2.04 -28.95 -0.58
C ASP A 149 0.89 -28.37 -1.43
N TYR A 150 0.01 -27.55 -0.85
CA TYR A 150 -0.99 -26.79 -1.62
C TYR A 150 -0.31 -25.87 -2.65
N GLU A 151 0.81 -25.23 -2.30
CA GLU A 151 1.53 -24.33 -3.20
C GLU A 151 2.12 -25.07 -4.42
N GLN A 152 2.16 -26.42 -4.41
CA GLN A 152 2.78 -27.25 -5.43
C GLN A 152 4.22 -26.80 -5.76
N PRO A 153 5.11 -26.68 -4.75
CA PRO A 153 6.47 -26.25 -4.97
C PRO A 153 7.29 -27.32 -5.73
N ILE A 154 8.34 -26.90 -6.42
CA ILE A 154 9.26 -27.83 -7.09
C ILE A 154 10.30 -28.30 -6.09
N VAL A 155 10.17 -29.56 -5.62
CA VAL A 155 11.21 -30.22 -4.83
C VAL A 155 12.37 -30.59 -5.76
N PHE A 156 13.52 -29.95 -5.56
CA PHE A 156 14.73 -30.20 -6.37
C PHE A 156 15.76 -31.07 -5.65
N PHE A 157 15.62 -31.24 -4.33
CA PHE A 157 16.46 -32.12 -3.53
C PHE A 157 15.64 -32.74 -2.41
N ALA A 158 15.69 -34.05 -2.30
CA ALA A 158 15.07 -34.83 -1.24
C ALA A 158 16.08 -35.87 -0.76
N GLN A 159 16.26 -35.97 0.55
CA GLN A 159 17.16 -36.93 1.17
C GLN A 159 16.49 -37.56 2.37
N LYS A 160 16.50 -38.88 2.37
CA LYS A 160 16.11 -39.72 3.49
C LYS A 160 17.32 -39.92 4.39
N SER A 161 17.16 -39.70 5.69
CA SER A 161 18.21 -39.98 6.68
C SER A 161 18.53 -41.48 6.73
N ALA A 162 19.81 -41.82 6.88
CA ALA A 162 20.25 -43.20 7.10
C ALA A 162 19.76 -43.77 8.44
N THR A 163 19.59 -42.92 9.44
CA THR A 163 19.24 -43.29 10.83
C THR A 163 17.79 -42.96 11.19
N VAL A 164 17.21 -41.91 10.58
CA VAL A 164 15.94 -41.28 10.98
C VAL A 164 14.89 -41.34 9.87
N GLN A 165 14.42 -42.52 9.52
CA GLN A 165 13.64 -42.69 8.28
C GLN A 165 12.17 -42.25 8.39
N ALA A 166 11.59 -42.29 9.60
CA ALA A 166 10.16 -42.16 9.83
C ALA A 166 9.56 -40.78 9.46
N PHE A 167 10.35 -39.70 9.53
CA PHE A 167 9.92 -38.37 9.08
C PHE A 167 9.75 -38.33 7.57
N TYR A 168 10.78 -38.79 6.84
CA TYR A 168 10.75 -38.82 5.38
C TYR A 168 9.66 -39.74 4.86
N ASP A 169 9.49 -40.92 5.48
CA ASP A 169 8.50 -41.92 5.06
C ASP A 169 7.04 -41.53 5.41
N SER A 170 6.84 -40.39 6.09
CA SER A 170 5.52 -39.88 6.41
C SER A 170 4.70 -39.56 5.17
N SER A 171 3.38 -39.72 5.26
CA SER A 171 2.49 -39.48 4.13
C SER A 171 2.54 -38.03 3.65
N GLU A 172 2.74 -37.08 4.57
CA GLU A 172 2.81 -35.65 4.33
C GLU A 172 4.08 -35.28 3.56
N ILE A 173 5.24 -35.79 3.99
CA ILE A 173 6.52 -35.55 3.32
C ILE A 173 6.57 -36.26 1.98
N GLN A 174 6.10 -37.51 1.90
CA GLN A 174 6.03 -38.23 0.63
C GLN A 174 5.10 -37.54 -0.37
N LYS A 175 3.98 -36.94 0.06
CA LYS A 175 3.12 -36.17 -0.84
C LYS A 175 3.82 -34.93 -1.39
N LEU A 176 4.49 -34.18 -0.52
CA LEU A 176 5.28 -33.00 -0.91
C LEU A 176 6.41 -33.35 -1.89
N VAL A 177 7.12 -34.46 -1.65
CA VAL A 177 8.23 -34.92 -2.50
C VAL A 177 7.75 -35.45 -3.85
N ASN A 178 6.66 -36.21 -3.87
CA ASN A 178 6.23 -36.95 -5.06
C ASN A 178 5.28 -36.17 -6.01
N GLY A 179 5.00 -34.90 -5.74
CA GLY A 179 4.55 -33.96 -6.78
C GLY A 179 3.03 -33.73 -6.90
N LEU A 180 2.62 -33.21 -8.05
CA LEU A 180 1.45 -32.34 -8.27
C LEU A 180 0.07 -32.96 -7.92
N HIS A 181 -0.57 -32.46 -6.86
CA HIS A 181 -1.91 -32.88 -6.42
C HIS A 181 -2.99 -31.85 -6.79
N LYS A 182 -4.18 -32.31 -7.21
CA LYS A 182 -5.33 -31.40 -7.34
C LYS A 182 -6.00 -31.20 -5.97
N TYR A 183 -6.13 -29.94 -5.55
CA TYR A 183 -6.71 -29.57 -4.27
C TYR A 183 -8.12 -29.00 -4.38
N GLN A 184 -9.01 -29.46 -3.51
CA GLN A 184 -10.34 -28.88 -3.24
C GLN A 184 -10.61 -29.00 -1.72
N PRO A 185 -10.78 -27.89 -0.96
CA PRO A 185 -10.71 -26.49 -1.39
C PRO A 185 -9.30 -26.11 -1.91
N THR A 186 -9.19 -25.00 -2.63
CA THR A 186 -7.94 -24.55 -3.29
C THR A 186 -7.01 -23.76 -2.38
N ALA A 187 -7.30 -23.66 -1.07
CA ALA A 187 -6.42 -23.04 -0.09
C ALA A 187 -6.53 -23.74 1.27
N SER A 188 -5.47 -23.60 2.06
CA SER A 188 -5.35 -24.14 3.41
C SER A 188 -4.67 -23.13 4.33
N ALA A 189 -4.99 -23.19 5.62
CA ALA A 189 -4.35 -22.38 6.64
C ALA A 189 -4.13 -23.23 7.91
N SER A 190 -3.12 -22.87 8.70
CA SER A 190 -2.75 -23.58 9.93
C SER A 190 -3.73 -23.40 11.11
N GLY A 191 -4.95 -22.88 10.90
CA GLY A 191 -5.90 -22.56 11.97
C GLY A 191 -5.35 -21.54 12.97
N ASP A 192 -5.34 -21.88 14.26
CA ASP A 192 -4.80 -21.05 15.34
C ASP A 192 -3.27 -20.83 15.22
N GLY A 193 -2.58 -21.71 14.48
CA GLY A 193 -1.16 -21.61 14.15
C GLY A 193 -0.36 -22.84 14.60
N ILE A 194 0.90 -22.90 14.17
CA ILE A 194 1.83 -24.02 14.45
C ILE A 194 2.84 -23.58 15.50
N ALA A 195 2.89 -24.32 16.61
CA ALA A 195 3.80 -24.03 17.71
C ALA A 195 5.27 -24.25 17.31
N THR A 196 6.12 -23.33 17.71
CA THR A 196 7.57 -23.39 17.49
C THR A 196 8.25 -23.94 18.74
N LEU A 197 9.45 -24.50 18.58
CA LEU A 197 10.23 -24.96 19.74
C LEU A 197 10.73 -23.80 20.62
N THR A 198 10.72 -22.57 20.10
CA THR A 198 11.25 -21.38 20.75
C THR A 198 10.19 -20.26 20.80
N PRO A 199 10.12 -19.44 21.88
CA PRO A 199 9.27 -18.25 21.94
C PRO A 199 9.55 -17.28 20.77
N PRO A 200 8.55 -16.53 20.26
CA PRO A 200 7.26 -16.19 20.88
C PRO A 200 6.10 -17.13 20.51
N GLY A 201 6.37 -18.29 19.90
CA GLY A 201 5.56 -19.48 20.18
C GLY A 201 4.49 -19.90 19.18
N THR A 202 4.22 -19.20 18.07
CA THR A 202 3.30 -19.72 17.03
C THR A 202 3.52 -19.05 15.67
N VAL A 203 3.50 -19.83 14.58
CA VAL A 203 3.50 -19.34 13.18
C VAL A 203 2.18 -19.63 12.51
N LYS A 204 1.58 -18.62 11.86
CA LYS A 204 0.41 -18.80 11.01
C LYS A 204 0.85 -18.97 9.56
N ILE A 205 0.39 -20.04 8.92
CA ILE A 205 0.77 -20.38 7.55
C ILE A 205 -0.48 -20.40 6.70
N PHE A 206 -0.41 -19.76 5.53
CA PHE A 206 -1.41 -19.78 4.49
C PHE A 206 -0.78 -20.38 3.24
N ALA A 207 -1.50 -21.27 2.58
CA ALA A 207 -1.11 -21.78 1.27
C ALA A 207 -2.29 -21.85 0.32
N SER A 208 -2.07 -21.57 -0.95
CA SER A 208 -3.06 -21.71 -2.02
C SER A 208 -2.51 -22.51 -3.18
N ALA A 209 -3.39 -23.30 -3.80
CA ALA A 209 -3.09 -24.06 -5.00
C ALA A 209 -3.16 -23.20 -6.27
N PRO A 210 -2.40 -23.57 -7.33
CA PRO A 210 -2.54 -22.93 -8.63
C PRO A 210 -3.99 -23.02 -9.13
N VAL A 211 -4.53 -21.92 -9.63
CA VAL A 211 -5.88 -21.86 -10.21
C VAL A 211 -5.86 -21.18 -11.57
N GLY A 212 -6.71 -21.64 -12.49
CA GLY A 212 -6.75 -21.12 -13.85
C GLY A 212 -7.18 -19.65 -13.98
N TYR A 213 -7.77 -19.05 -12.95
CA TYR A 213 -8.36 -17.71 -12.99
C TYR A 213 -7.56 -16.61 -12.27
N SER A 214 -6.27 -16.84 -11.95
CA SER A 214 -5.40 -15.92 -11.16
C SER A 214 -6.00 -15.53 -9.79
N SER A 215 -5.42 -16.03 -8.70
CA SER A 215 -5.91 -15.75 -7.34
C SER A 215 -4.84 -15.09 -6.48
N ASP A 216 -5.14 -13.89 -5.97
CA ASP A 216 -4.31 -13.21 -4.99
C ASP A 216 -4.56 -13.79 -3.58
N ILE A 217 -3.58 -14.50 -3.03
CA ILE A 217 -3.68 -15.14 -1.71
C ILE A 217 -4.03 -14.13 -0.61
N TYR A 218 -3.57 -12.88 -0.72
CA TYR A 218 -3.83 -11.87 0.29
C TYR A 218 -5.28 -11.44 0.30
N SER A 219 -5.80 -11.01 -0.85
CA SER A 219 -7.16 -10.52 -0.99
C SER A 219 -8.20 -11.62 -0.77
N ASN A 220 -7.87 -12.87 -1.14
CA ASN A 220 -8.82 -13.98 -1.08
C ASN A 220 -8.81 -14.72 0.25
N TYR A 221 -7.66 -14.81 0.95
CA TYR A 221 -7.52 -15.66 2.14
C TYR A 221 -6.91 -14.93 3.34
N VAL A 222 -5.70 -14.38 3.22
CA VAL A 222 -4.94 -13.88 4.38
C VAL A 222 -5.73 -12.82 5.15
N VAL A 223 -6.24 -11.78 4.48
CA VAL A 223 -6.95 -10.69 5.17
C VAL A 223 -8.27 -11.18 5.78
N LYS A 224 -8.95 -12.12 5.12
CA LYS A 224 -10.25 -12.66 5.56
C LYS A 224 -10.12 -13.63 6.73
N ILE A 225 -9.07 -14.44 6.77
CA ILE A 225 -8.85 -15.36 7.91
C ILE A 225 -8.32 -14.60 9.11
N LEU A 226 -7.41 -13.63 8.89
CA LEU A 226 -6.83 -12.86 9.98
C LEU A 226 -7.71 -11.69 10.43
N GLN A 227 -8.75 -11.35 9.67
CA GLN A 227 -9.64 -10.20 9.92
C GLN A 227 -8.87 -8.90 10.13
N LYS A 228 -7.75 -8.73 9.41
CA LYS A 228 -6.87 -7.56 9.46
C LYS A 228 -6.57 -7.05 8.06
N SER A 229 -6.44 -5.74 7.91
CA SER A 229 -5.92 -5.12 6.68
C SER A 229 -4.40 -5.27 6.61
N PHE A 230 -3.84 -5.41 5.41
CA PHE A 230 -2.42 -5.67 5.17
C PHE A 230 -1.78 -4.67 4.23
N GLN A 231 -0.49 -4.44 4.45
CA GLN A 231 0.43 -3.79 3.53
C GLN A 231 1.41 -4.85 3.01
N VAL A 232 1.43 -5.07 1.71
CA VAL A 232 2.14 -6.18 1.07
C VAL A 232 3.24 -5.65 0.17
N TYR A 233 4.48 -6.00 0.50
CA TYR A 233 5.64 -5.68 -0.32
C TYR A 233 5.77 -6.61 -1.52
N THR A 234 5.73 -6.03 -2.70
CA THR A 234 6.08 -6.67 -3.97
C THR A 234 6.93 -5.69 -4.78
N PRO A 235 8.24 -5.95 -4.95
CA PRO A 235 9.13 -5.22 -5.84
C PRO A 235 8.49 -5.05 -7.21
N GLY A 236 8.17 -3.80 -7.56
CA GLY A 236 7.48 -3.49 -8.79
C GLY A 236 6.93 -2.07 -8.79
N THR A 237 6.07 -1.80 -9.76
CA THR A 237 5.32 -0.55 -9.90
C THR A 237 3.82 -0.85 -9.92
N THR A 238 2.97 0.18 -9.88
CA THR A 238 1.51 0.02 -10.04
C THR A 238 1.10 -0.58 -11.38
N ALA A 239 1.99 -0.64 -12.37
CA ALA A 239 1.75 -1.29 -13.65
C ALA A 239 2.04 -2.81 -13.63
N THR A 240 2.92 -3.27 -12.73
CA THR A 240 3.39 -4.68 -12.69
C THR A 240 2.80 -5.46 -11.52
N VAL A 241 2.37 -4.77 -10.48
CA VAL A 241 1.73 -5.34 -9.29
C VAL A 241 0.22 -5.28 -9.44
N LEU A 242 -0.47 -6.35 -9.04
CA LEU A 242 -1.92 -6.47 -8.97
C LEU A 242 -2.52 -5.29 -8.21
N LYS A 243 -3.72 -4.91 -8.65
CA LYS A 243 -4.49 -3.85 -8.03
C LYS A 243 -4.66 -4.14 -6.54
N LYS A 244 -4.37 -3.14 -5.71
CA LYS A 244 -4.72 -3.13 -4.29
C LYS A 244 -6.22 -3.31 -4.07
N SER A 245 -6.58 -3.86 -2.92
CA SER A 245 -7.97 -3.92 -2.46
C SER A 245 -8.22 -2.80 -1.47
N CYS A 246 -8.91 -1.75 -1.92
CA CYS A 246 -9.30 -0.60 -1.09
C CYS A 246 -10.73 -0.70 -0.56
N VAL A 247 -11.46 -1.76 -0.94
CA VAL A 247 -12.90 -1.93 -0.71
C VAL A 247 -13.15 -2.79 0.53
N GLY A 248 -14.09 -2.35 1.37
CA GLY A 248 -14.53 -3.10 2.55
C GLY A 248 -13.70 -2.83 3.81
N THR A 249 -14.03 -3.56 4.87
CA THR A 249 -13.38 -3.45 6.18
C THR A 249 -11.94 -3.96 6.16
N LEU A 250 -11.63 -4.90 5.27
CA LEU A 250 -10.34 -5.56 5.12
C LEU A 250 -9.66 -5.13 3.82
N LYS A 251 -8.49 -4.49 3.94
CA LYS A 251 -7.76 -3.90 2.82
C LYS A 251 -6.46 -4.63 2.53
N VAL A 252 -6.03 -4.60 1.27
CA VAL A 252 -4.69 -5.03 0.85
C VAL A 252 -4.05 -3.86 0.10
N GLU A 253 -3.13 -3.17 0.74
CA GLU A 253 -2.37 -2.06 0.16
C GLU A 253 -1.04 -2.58 -0.39
N ASN A 254 -0.57 -2.01 -1.51
CA ASN A 254 0.73 -2.35 -2.08
C ASN A 254 1.83 -1.50 -1.44
N VAL A 255 2.88 -2.18 -0.99
CA VAL A 255 4.21 -1.58 -0.81
C VAL A 255 5.03 -1.99 -2.02
N LEU A 256 5.48 -1.00 -2.77
CA LEU A 256 6.28 -1.12 -3.98
C LEU A 256 7.76 -0.95 -3.62
N GLY A 257 8.66 -1.08 -4.59
CA GLY A 257 10.07 -0.69 -4.39
C GLY A 257 10.34 0.72 -4.89
N PRO A 258 11.53 1.28 -4.63
CA PRO A 258 12.60 0.73 -3.79
C PRO A 258 12.23 0.74 -2.29
N ILE A 259 13.00 0.01 -1.49
CA ILE A 259 12.92 0.02 -0.02
C ILE A 259 14.30 0.31 0.57
N THR A 260 14.35 0.73 1.83
CA THR A 260 15.60 0.87 2.57
C THR A 260 15.60 -0.14 3.71
N VAL A 261 16.58 -1.06 3.74
CA VAL A 261 16.83 -1.92 4.90
C VAL A 261 17.95 -1.29 5.70
N LYS A 262 17.64 -0.86 6.93
CA LYS A 262 18.52 -0.06 7.79
C LYS A 262 19.01 1.22 7.10
N ASP A 263 20.18 1.18 6.48
CA ASP A 263 20.86 2.27 5.78
C ASP A 263 21.09 2.00 4.29
N THR A 264 20.70 0.81 3.80
CA THR A 264 20.92 0.40 2.41
C THR A 264 19.63 0.48 1.60
N GLU A 265 19.60 1.32 0.56
CA GLU A 265 18.52 1.32 -0.43
C GLU A 265 18.65 0.14 -1.39
N ILE A 266 17.55 -0.59 -1.58
CA ILE A 266 17.46 -1.74 -2.47
C ILE A 266 16.55 -1.37 -3.64
N PRO A 267 17.09 -1.27 -4.88
CA PRO A 267 16.31 -0.98 -6.08
C PRO A 267 15.29 -2.07 -6.40
N ILE A 268 14.18 -1.69 -7.06
CA ILE A 268 13.11 -2.63 -7.50
C ILE A 268 13.67 -3.85 -8.25
N GLY A 269 14.58 -3.63 -9.19
CA GLY A 269 15.14 -4.70 -10.04
C GLY A 269 16.20 -5.56 -9.35
N GLN A 270 16.52 -5.28 -8.09
CA GLN A 270 17.51 -6.00 -7.30
C GLN A 270 16.92 -6.61 -6.04
N ASP A 271 15.59 -6.71 -5.91
CA ASP A 271 14.96 -7.32 -4.74
C ASP A 271 14.05 -8.51 -5.12
N SER A 272 14.33 -9.66 -4.55
CA SER A 272 13.51 -10.88 -4.66
C SER A 272 12.53 -11.05 -3.50
N ALA A 273 12.70 -10.30 -2.39
CA ALA A 273 11.90 -10.47 -1.19
C ALA A 273 10.42 -10.15 -1.43
N ARG A 274 9.56 -10.87 -0.70
CA ARG A 274 8.12 -10.62 -0.62
C ARG A 274 7.72 -10.76 0.83
N TRP A 275 7.18 -9.72 1.41
CA TRP A 275 6.79 -9.71 2.82
C TRP A 275 5.54 -8.88 3.02
N SER A 276 4.89 -9.03 4.16
CA SER A 276 3.72 -8.22 4.47
C SER A 276 3.55 -8.03 5.96
N VAL A 277 2.95 -6.90 6.33
CA VAL A 277 2.61 -6.56 7.71
C VAL A 277 1.14 -6.18 7.78
N PRO A 278 0.46 -6.38 8.92
CA PRO A 278 -0.82 -5.76 9.15
C PRO A 278 -0.69 -4.24 9.03
N LYS A 279 -1.78 -3.55 8.70
CA LYS A 279 -1.77 -2.08 8.60
C LYS A 279 -1.76 -1.41 9.97
N SER A 280 -2.61 -1.87 10.88
CA SER A 280 -2.88 -1.18 12.16
C SER A 280 -2.23 -1.83 13.38
N ASP A 281 -1.95 -3.14 13.33
CA ASP A 281 -1.58 -3.91 14.52
C ASP A 281 -0.18 -4.48 14.39
N SER A 282 0.77 -4.07 15.24
CA SER A 282 2.17 -4.55 15.22
C SER A 282 2.31 -5.98 15.75
N ASP A 283 1.43 -6.91 15.40
CA ASP A 283 1.39 -8.21 16.08
C ASP A 283 2.35 -9.21 15.43
N PHE A 284 2.48 -9.16 14.10
CA PHE A 284 3.28 -10.13 13.33
C PHE A 284 3.81 -9.54 12.02
N ILE A 285 4.83 -10.21 11.48
CA ILE A 285 5.42 -10.01 10.16
C ILE A 285 5.25 -11.31 9.37
N CYS A 286 4.97 -11.21 8.08
CA CYS A 286 4.89 -12.37 7.20
C CYS A 286 5.96 -12.33 6.12
N LEU A 287 6.62 -13.47 5.89
CA LEU A 287 7.41 -13.72 4.69
C LEU A 287 6.60 -14.57 3.72
N SER A 288 6.70 -14.25 2.44
CA SER A 288 5.96 -14.92 1.38
C SER A 288 6.92 -15.30 0.25
N ASN A 289 6.59 -16.37 -0.46
CA ASN A 289 7.36 -16.77 -1.64
C ASN A 289 6.81 -16.13 -2.92
N THR A 290 5.54 -15.73 -2.87
CA THR A 290 4.78 -15.22 -4.00
C THR A 290 4.45 -13.76 -3.77
N GLY A 291 4.78 -12.92 -4.76
CA GLY A 291 4.38 -11.53 -4.76
C GLY A 291 2.94 -11.35 -5.23
N ARG A 292 2.54 -10.09 -5.39
CA ARG A 292 1.25 -9.73 -5.97
C ARG A 292 1.40 -9.32 -7.43
N THR A 293 2.07 -10.08 -8.30
CA THR A 293 2.04 -9.81 -9.75
C THR A 293 0.98 -10.67 -10.48
N ALA A 294 0.60 -10.28 -11.69
CA ALA A 294 -0.36 -11.06 -12.49
C ALA A 294 0.19 -12.47 -12.85
N ASN A 295 1.51 -12.61 -12.94
CA ASN A 295 2.13 -13.91 -13.17
C ASN A 295 2.13 -14.75 -11.89
N ASP A 296 2.50 -14.14 -10.77
CA ASP A 296 2.51 -14.77 -9.44
C ASP A 296 1.15 -15.38 -9.08
N ALA A 297 0.05 -14.64 -9.31
CA ALA A 297 -1.29 -15.10 -8.98
C ALA A 297 -1.79 -16.31 -9.79
N LYS A 298 -1.11 -16.70 -10.87
CA LYS A 298 -1.46 -17.91 -11.63
C LYS A 298 -1.01 -19.18 -10.91
N TYR A 299 -0.04 -19.05 -10.01
CA TYR A 299 0.59 -20.18 -9.35
C TYR A 299 0.17 -20.29 -7.89
N GLY A 300 0.59 -21.37 -7.25
CA GLY A 300 0.42 -21.54 -5.82
C GLY A 300 1.24 -20.50 -5.04
N ALA A 301 0.86 -20.28 -3.79
CA ALA A 301 1.52 -19.32 -2.93
C ALA A 301 1.54 -19.79 -1.49
N THR A 302 2.63 -19.52 -0.78
CA THR A 302 2.72 -19.66 0.67
C THR A 302 3.06 -18.33 1.34
N VAL A 303 2.40 -18.06 2.47
CA VAL A 303 2.65 -16.92 3.36
C VAL A 303 2.84 -17.46 4.78
N ALA A 304 4.00 -17.19 5.38
CA ALA A 304 4.34 -17.58 6.75
C ALA A 304 4.44 -16.34 7.65
N CYS A 305 3.56 -16.24 8.63
CA CYS A 305 3.42 -15.10 9.54
C CYS A 305 3.88 -15.46 10.95
N VAL A 306 4.85 -14.70 11.49
CA VAL A 306 5.41 -14.90 12.83
C VAL A 306 5.04 -13.74 13.73
N LEU A 307 4.53 -14.04 14.91
CA LEU A 307 4.26 -13.06 15.95
C LEU A 307 5.57 -12.41 16.39
N SER A 308 5.79 -11.15 16.05
CA SER A 308 6.98 -10.40 16.45
C SER A 308 6.70 -8.92 16.25
N LYS A 309 6.49 -8.21 17.37
CA LYS A 309 6.11 -6.81 17.35
C LYS A 309 7.25 -5.91 16.91
N GLU A 310 8.45 -6.26 17.34
CA GLU A 310 9.68 -5.55 17.05
C GLU A 310 10.00 -5.67 15.55
N ALA A 311 9.98 -6.90 15.01
CA ALA A 311 10.19 -7.10 13.58
C ALA A 311 9.09 -6.42 12.75
N ALA A 312 7.81 -6.58 13.11
CA ALA A 312 6.72 -5.90 12.41
C ALA A 312 6.90 -4.37 12.38
N THR A 313 7.40 -3.79 13.48
CA THR A 313 7.70 -2.35 13.56
C THR A 313 8.84 -1.95 12.62
N LEU A 314 9.92 -2.73 12.55
CA LEU A 314 11.04 -2.45 11.63
C LEU A 314 10.62 -2.55 10.18
N PHE A 315 9.84 -3.58 9.81
CA PHE A 315 9.29 -3.71 8.46
C PHE A 315 8.36 -2.55 8.10
N ARG A 316 7.56 -2.06 9.05
CA ARG A 316 6.75 -0.86 8.83
C ARG A 316 7.59 0.39 8.62
N ASN A 317 8.70 0.54 9.31
CA ASN A 317 9.60 1.69 9.09
C ASN A 317 10.22 1.69 7.69
N MET A 318 10.26 0.54 7.01
CA MET A 318 10.65 0.43 5.60
C MET A 318 9.53 0.87 4.64
N ILE A 319 8.28 0.93 5.11
CA ILE A 319 7.14 1.44 4.36
C ILE A 319 7.15 2.96 4.46
N LYS A 320 7.56 3.59 3.36
CA LYS A 320 7.60 5.04 3.24
C LYS A 320 6.52 5.48 2.26
N LYS A 321 6.23 6.77 2.24
CA LYS A 321 5.23 7.31 1.31
C LYS A 321 5.60 7.05 -0.15
N GLU A 322 6.91 7.09 -0.47
CA GLU A 322 7.54 6.78 -1.75
C GLU A 322 7.00 5.50 -2.38
N ASN A 323 6.81 4.51 -1.51
CA ASN A 323 6.67 3.12 -1.89
C ASN A 323 5.31 2.58 -1.47
N LEU A 324 4.49 3.35 -0.76
CA LEU A 324 3.12 2.98 -0.41
C LEU A 324 2.11 3.48 -1.46
N ASP A 325 1.45 2.54 -2.13
CA ASP A 325 0.34 2.81 -3.05
C ASP A 325 -0.99 2.97 -2.25
N ALA A 326 -1.15 4.08 -1.53
CA ALA A 326 -2.32 4.34 -0.64
C ALA A 326 -3.65 4.60 -1.38
N CYS A 327 -4.80 4.44 -0.72
CA CYS A 327 -6.13 4.56 -1.35
C CYS A 327 -6.63 6.03 -1.48
N PRO A 328 -7.23 6.45 -2.62
CA PRO A 328 -8.01 7.67 -2.75
C PRO A 328 -9.25 7.68 -1.85
N PHE A 329 -9.85 8.86 -1.66
CA PHE A 329 -11.10 9.00 -0.92
C PHE A 329 -11.93 10.22 -1.34
N PHE A 330 -13.24 10.10 -1.15
CA PHE A 330 -14.22 11.18 -1.15
C PHE A 330 -14.80 11.28 0.27
N VAL A 331 -14.81 12.45 0.89
CA VAL A 331 -15.35 12.63 2.25
C VAL A 331 -16.47 13.65 2.20
N TYR A 332 -17.56 13.36 2.91
CA TYR A 332 -18.66 14.28 3.18
C TYR A 332 -18.72 14.54 4.68
N LYS A 333 -18.33 15.76 5.06
CA LYS A 333 -18.45 16.25 6.43
C LYS A 333 -19.86 16.80 6.63
N LEU A 334 -20.50 16.40 7.71
CA LEU A 334 -21.88 16.74 8.04
C LEU A 334 -21.95 18.10 8.76
N PRO A 335 -23.12 18.77 8.76
CA PRO A 335 -23.26 20.07 9.42
C PRO A 335 -23.36 19.93 10.93
N GLY A 336 -23.05 21.01 11.66
CA GLY A 336 -23.24 21.09 13.11
C GLY A 336 -22.27 20.25 13.96
N GLY A 337 -21.15 19.80 13.40
CA GLY A 337 -20.19 18.97 14.13
C GLY A 337 -19.00 18.50 13.31
N LYS A 338 -18.30 17.50 13.82
CA LYS A 338 -17.15 16.85 13.17
C LYS A 338 -17.55 15.59 12.40
N SER A 339 -18.78 15.13 12.57
CA SER A 339 -19.22 13.87 11.98
C SER A 339 -19.13 13.90 10.46
N SER A 340 -18.76 12.76 9.88
CA SER A 340 -18.53 12.62 8.45
C SER A 340 -18.80 11.19 8.00
N HIS A 341 -19.04 11.07 6.70
CA HIS A 341 -18.94 9.83 5.97
C HIS A 341 -17.83 9.96 4.95
N TYR A 342 -17.25 8.84 4.54
CA TYR A 342 -16.33 8.82 3.41
C TYR A 342 -16.63 7.63 2.50
N LEU A 343 -16.17 7.73 1.26
CA LEU A 343 -16.17 6.70 0.25
C LEU A 343 -14.75 6.49 -0.24
N LYS A 344 -14.33 5.24 -0.37
CA LYS A 344 -13.11 4.85 -1.08
C LYS A 344 -13.49 4.24 -2.44
N PRO A 345 -12.57 4.25 -3.43
CA PRO A 345 -12.83 3.63 -4.72
C PRO A 345 -13.32 2.18 -4.58
N GLY A 346 -14.45 1.89 -5.22
CA GLY A 346 -15.08 0.56 -5.24
C GLY A 346 -15.94 0.20 -4.02
N GLU A 347 -16.09 1.09 -3.02
CA GLU A 347 -17.05 0.89 -1.94
C GLU A 347 -18.49 1.06 -2.46
N ALA A 348 -19.37 0.11 -2.12
CA ALA A 348 -20.77 0.10 -2.56
C ALA A 348 -21.66 1.10 -1.80
N ASP A 349 -21.21 1.56 -0.62
CA ASP A 349 -21.93 2.52 0.21
C ASP A 349 -20.95 3.34 1.07
N TRP A 350 -21.42 4.48 1.56
CA TRP A 350 -20.72 5.37 2.47
C TRP A 350 -20.26 4.64 3.74
N ALA A 351 -19.09 4.98 4.24
CA ALA A 351 -18.59 4.47 5.52
C ALA A 351 -19.52 4.83 6.70
N ALA A 352 -19.41 4.10 7.82
CA ALA A 352 -20.11 4.44 9.05
C ALA A 352 -19.73 5.84 9.55
N LEU A 353 -20.65 6.47 10.29
CA LEU A 353 -20.48 7.80 10.86
C LEU A 353 -19.25 7.84 11.78
N ALA A 354 -18.39 8.83 11.58
CA ALA A 354 -17.25 9.08 12.45
C ALA A 354 -16.78 10.54 12.36
N ASP A 355 -16.09 11.02 13.39
CA ASP A 355 -15.50 12.36 13.39
C ASP A 355 -14.36 12.46 12.38
N ILE A 356 -14.43 13.46 11.49
CA ILE A 356 -13.53 13.69 10.36
C ILE A 356 -12.04 13.82 10.74
N ASP A 357 -11.78 14.22 11.98
CA ASP A 357 -10.43 14.39 12.54
C ASP A 357 -10.01 13.22 13.45
N ALA A 358 -10.78 12.14 13.54
CA ALA A 358 -10.30 10.92 14.17
C ALA A 358 -9.14 10.32 13.36
N GLN A 359 -8.15 9.72 14.03
CA GLN A 359 -6.91 9.24 13.39
C GLN A 359 -7.11 8.29 12.21
N GLN A 360 -8.17 7.48 12.24
CA GLN A 360 -8.51 6.52 11.19
C GLN A 360 -9.19 7.16 9.97
N GLN A 361 -9.56 8.43 10.05
CA GLN A 361 -10.22 9.12 8.95
C GLN A 361 -9.24 9.53 7.85
N PRO A 362 -9.69 9.55 6.57
CA PRO A 362 -8.82 9.87 5.45
C PRO A 362 -8.27 11.31 5.48
N ILE A 363 -9.06 12.28 5.95
CA ILE A 363 -8.61 13.69 6.07
C ILE A 363 -7.54 13.82 7.15
N HIS A 364 -7.77 13.29 8.36
CA HIS A 364 -6.77 13.30 9.42
C HIS A 364 -5.46 12.65 8.94
N SER A 365 -5.51 11.39 8.54
CA SER A 365 -4.31 10.63 8.12
C SER A 365 -3.56 11.24 6.92
N THR A 366 -4.25 12.00 6.06
CA THR A 366 -3.59 12.73 4.95
C THR A 366 -2.89 13.99 5.44
N MET A 367 -3.57 14.79 6.24
CA MET A 367 -3.02 16.07 6.73
C MET A 367 -1.95 15.86 7.82
N ASP A 368 -2.09 14.82 8.65
CA ASP A 368 -1.17 14.51 9.76
C ASP A 368 0.26 14.27 9.29
N LYS A 369 0.41 13.67 8.11
CA LYS A 369 1.72 13.48 7.45
C LYS A 369 2.52 14.78 7.33
N TYR A 370 1.83 15.92 7.21
CA TYR A 370 2.42 17.23 7.00
C TYR A 370 2.37 18.12 8.24
N PHE A 371 1.47 17.86 9.19
CA PHE A 371 1.42 18.60 10.46
C PHE A 371 2.31 17.98 11.55
N ALA A 372 2.71 16.72 11.42
CA ALA A 372 3.65 16.09 12.34
C ALA A 372 5.02 16.81 12.33
N SER A 373 5.57 17.03 13.52
CA SER A 373 6.80 17.81 13.74
C SER A 373 7.97 17.27 12.90
N GLY A 374 8.40 18.04 11.90
CA GLY A 374 9.56 17.74 11.06
C GLY A 374 9.26 17.57 9.57
N ASN A 375 8.02 17.24 9.17
CA ASN A 375 7.70 17.03 7.75
C ASN A 375 7.21 18.29 7.05
N LYS A 376 6.57 19.21 7.81
CA LYS A 376 5.98 20.43 7.24
C LYS A 376 7.02 21.24 6.48
N ASP A 377 8.15 21.57 7.13
CA ASP A 377 9.19 22.42 6.55
C ASP A 377 9.85 21.81 5.31
N HIS A 378 9.77 20.48 5.15
CA HIS A 378 10.32 19.76 4.00
C HIS A 378 9.32 19.58 2.84
N ALA A 379 8.09 20.08 2.96
CA ALA A 379 7.09 20.04 1.91
C ALA A 379 6.94 21.39 1.19
N ASN A 380 6.67 21.34 -0.11
CA ASN A 380 6.08 22.47 -0.83
C ASN A 380 4.56 22.44 -0.62
N ILE A 381 3.98 23.59 -0.28
CA ILE A 381 2.55 23.71 -0.02
C ILE A 381 2.01 24.91 -0.78
N VAL A 382 0.89 24.72 -1.48
CA VAL A 382 0.09 25.81 -2.05
C VAL A 382 -1.35 25.56 -1.64
N ALA A 383 -1.92 26.47 -0.85
CA ALA A 383 -3.32 26.40 -0.45
C ALA A 383 -4.08 27.62 -0.95
N TYR A 384 -5.27 27.35 -1.49
CA TYR A 384 -6.09 28.35 -2.13
C TYR A 384 -7.54 28.23 -1.68
N SER A 385 -8.20 29.37 -1.50
CA SER A 385 -9.58 29.45 -1.03
C SER A 385 -10.06 30.90 -1.09
N ASN A 386 -11.30 31.13 -1.54
CA ASN A 386 -11.96 32.42 -1.33
C ASN A 386 -12.54 32.61 0.08
N TYR A 387 -12.47 31.59 0.94
CA TYR A 387 -12.86 31.72 2.35
C TYR A 387 -11.84 31.04 3.25
N PRO A 388 -10.60 31.54 3.31
CA PRO A 388 -9.52 30.93 4.06
C PRO A 388 -9.69 31.10 5.58
N PRO A 389 -8.90 30.40 6.41
CA PRO A 389 -8.88 30.58 7.86
C PRO A 389 -8.69 32.05 8.26
N HIS A 390 -9.24 32.45 9.41
CA HIS A 390 -9.14 33.79 10.02
C HIS A 390 -9.80 34.96 9.27
N PHE A 391 -10.30 34.77 8.04
CA PHE A 391 -11.03 35.81 7.32
C PHE A 391 -12.43 36.03 7.91
N LYS A 392 -12.93 37.26 7.88
CA LYS A 392 -14.27 37.59 8.43
C LYS A 392 -15.40 37.33 7.44
N PHE A 393 -15.12 37.37 6.15
CA PHE A 393 -16.09 37.22 5.06
C PHE A 393 -15.48 36.47 3.87
N GLU A 394 -16.35 35.91 3.03
CA GLU A 394 -15.98 35.28 1.77
C GLU A 394 -15.55 36.34 0.76
N LEU A 395 -14.44 36.09 0.06
CA LEU A 395 -13.88 37.00 -0.92
C LEU A 395 -14.61 36.86 -2.27
N PRO A 396 -14.93 37.97 -2.95
CA PRO A 396 -15.73 37.99 -4.18
C PRO A 396 -14.88 37.65 -5.41
N MET A 397 -14.04 36.62 -5.32
CA MET A 397 -13.23 36.11 -6.44
C MET A 397 -13.65 34.67 -6.74
N SER A 398 -12.81 33.92 -7.45
CA SER A 398 -13.03 32.51 -7.76
C SER A 398 -13.43 31.69 -6.54
N PRO A 399 -14.50 30.88 -6.60
CA PRO A 399 -14.93 30.06 -5.47
C PRO A 399 -13.98 28.87 -5.20
N GLY A 400 -12.93 28.71 -6.01
CA GLY A 400 -11.90 27.68 -5.94
C GLY A 400 -11.33 27.50 -4.54
N LYS A 401 -11.34 26.25 -4.05
CA LYS A 401 -10.66 25.87 -2.80
C LYS A 401 -9.93 24.55 -2.97
N GLY A 402 -8.76 24.46 -2.38
CA GLY A 402 -7.96 23.26 -2.41
C GLY A 402 -6.55 23.45 -1.86
N VAL A 403 -5.83 22.33 -1.85
CA VAL A 403 -4.47 22.25 -1.32
C VAL A 403 -3.65 21.34 -2.22
N ILE A 404 -2.49 21.83 -2.62
CA ILE A 404 -1.44 21.04 -3.26
C ILE A 404 -0.31 20.91 -2.25
N MET A 405 0.10 19.68 -1.97
CA MET A 405 1.30 19.41 -1.16
C MET A 405 2.22 18.45 -1.90
N ALA A 406 3.49 18.81 -2.06
CA ALA A 406 4.49 18.02 -2.76
C ALA A 406 5.79 17.89 -1.96
N GLU A 407 6.32 16.67 -1.87
CA GLU A 407 7.52 16.33 -1.09
C GLU A 407 8.69 15.84 -1.94
N THR A 408 8.48 15.25 -3.12
CA THR A 408 9.51 14.83 -4.10
C THR A 408 8.85 14.52 -5.44
N ALA A 409 9.64 14.17 -6.47
CA ALA A 409 9.18 13.91 -7.85
C ALA A 409 7.96 12.96 -7.98
N ASN A 410 7.75 12.02 -7.05
CA ASN A 410 6.60 11.09 -7.11
C ASN A 410 5.75 11.09 -5.84
N LYS A 411 5.74 12.19 -5.08
CA LYS A 411 5.04 12.26 -3.81
C LYS A 411 4.36 13.60 -3.59
N GLY A 412 3.12 13.68 -4.02
CA GLY A 412 2.24 14.74 -3.57
C GLY A 412 0.78 14.38 -3.74
N PHE A 413 -0.07 15.24 -3.22
CA PHE A 413 -1.50 15.11 -3.40
C PHE A 413 -2.09 16.44 -3.80
N TRP A 414 -3.25 16.35 -4.44
CA TRP A 414 -4.16 17.47 -4.60
C TRP A 414 -5.46 17.12 -3.89
N LEU A 415 -5.86 18.00 -2.98
CA LEU A 415 -7.09 17.92 -2.21
C LEU A 415 -7.98 19.07 -2.65
N VAL A 416 -9.11 18.75 -3.26
CA VAL A 416 -10.17 19.72 -3.58
C VAL A 416 -11.23 19.65 -2.50
N HIS A 417 -11.77 20.80 -2.07
CA HIS A 417 -12.81 20.82 -1.05
C HIS A 417 -13.78 21.98 -1.20
N THR A 418 -14.91 21.90 -0.51
CA THR A 418 -15.87 23.02 -0.41
C THR A 418 -15.92 23.66 0.98
N ALA A 419 -15.09 23.18 1.91
CA ALA A 419 -15.06 23.67 3.29
C ALA A 419 -14.60 25.13 3.40
N LYS A 420 -15.30 25.90 4.22
CA LYS A 420 -14.90 27.26 4.64
C LYS A 420 -13.86 27.16 5.75
N TYR A 421 -12.98 28.15 5.87
CA TYR A 421 -11.96 28.26 6.91
C TYR A 421 -10.96 27.09 6.97
N PHE A 422 -10.73 26.39 5.84
CA PHE A 422 -9.89 25.19 5.77
C PHE A 422 -8.86 25.26 4.62
N PRO A 423 -7.69 24.60 4.77
CA PRO A 423 -7.09 24.17 6.03
C PRO A 423 -6.45 25.33 6.81
N ASN A 424 -6.48 25.27 8.15
CA ASN A 424 -5.62 26.13 8.96
C ASN A 424 -4.21 25.55 9.04
N LEU A 425 -3.32 26.03 8.18
CA LEU A 425 -1.94 25.57 8.11
C LEU A 425 -1.06 26.08 9.25
N ALA A 426 -1.51 27.03 10.08
CA ALA A 426 -0.75 27.47 11.26
C ALA A 426 -0.94 26.55 12.48
N GLY A 427 -1.98 25.71 12.49
CA GLY A 427 -2.32 24.82 13.60
C GLY A 427 -1.76 23.41 13.44
N THR A 428 -2.46 22.45 14.05
CA THR A 428 -2.22 21.01 13.93
C THR A 428 -3.44 20.31 13.31
N THR A 429 -3.32 19.01 13.01
CA THR A 429 -4.44 18.17 12.57
C THR A 429 -5.67 18.25 13.47
N ALA A 430 -5.47 18.25 14.78
CA ALA A 430 -6.54 18.37 15.77
C ALA A 430 -7.30 19.70 15.68
N THR A 431 -6.70 20.74 15.09
CA THR A 431 -7.30 22.08 15.00
C THR A 431 -8.09 22.32 13.72
N LEU A 432 -8.00 21.44 12.72
CA LEU A 432 -8.63 21.61 11.40
C LEU A 432 -10.15 21.75 11.46
N PHE A 433 -10.80 21.09 12.43
CA PHE A 433 -12.25 21.13 12.64
C PHE A 433 -12.60 21.43 14.11
N SER A 434 -11.87 22.35 14.75
CA SER A 434 -11.93 22.58 16.20
C SER A 434 -13.03 23.54 16.66
N ASN A 435 -13.68 24.27 15.76
CA ASN A 435 -14.64 25.33 16.14
C ASN A 435 -15.84 25.41 15.19
N GLU A 436 -16.86 26.13 15.64
CA GLU A 436 -18.14 26.28 14.92
C GLU A 436 -17.95 26.79 13.48
N LYS A 437 -16.99 27.67 13.21
CA LYS A 437 -16.76 28.17 11.84
C LYS A 437 -16.38 27.04 10.87
N THR A 438 -15.62 26.06 11.35
CA THR A 438 -15.19 24.88 10.59
C THR A 438 -16.22 23.73 10.64
N THR A 439 -17.06 23.67 11.68
CA THR A 439 -18.00 22.57 11.91
C THR A 439 -19.46 22.87 11.51
N LYS A 440 -19.83 24.14 11.30
CA LYS A 440 -21.20 24.56 11.00
C LYS A 440 -21.78 23.99 9.70
N ASP A 441 -21.11 24.21 8.58
CA ASP A 441 -21.63 23.82 7.25
C ASP A 441 -21.09 22.44 6.84
N ALA A 442 -21.91 21.63 6.19
CA ALA A 442 -21.49 20.44 5.50
C ALA A 442 -20.56 20.80 4.34
N ALA A 443 -19.58 19.94 4.08
CA ALA A 443 -18.59 20.14 3.03
C ALA A 443 -18.12 18.81 2.46
N ALA A 444 -17.75 18.83 1.18
CA ALA A 444 -17.17 17.67 0.52
C ALA A 444 -15.67 17.87 0.24
N PHE A 445 -14.94 16.75 0.23
CA PHE A 445 -13.50 16.69 -0.01
C PHE A 445 -13.19 15.54 -0.97
N LEU A 446 -12.29 15.77 -1.91
CA LEU A 446 -11.79 14.75 -2.82
C LEU A 446 -10.26 14.84 -2.86
N CYS A 447 -9.60 13.73 -2.55
CA CYS A 447 -8.14 13.67 -2.47
C CYS A 447 -7.58 12.57 -3.35
N MET A 448 -6.55 12.91 -4.12
CA MET A 448 -5.85 11.98 -5.00
C MET A 448 -4.35 12.23 -4.95
N SER A 449 -3.57 11.16 -5.15
CA SER A 449 -2.11 11.22 -5.18
C SER A 449 -1.59 11.33 -6.61
N TYR A 450 -0.55 12.15 -6.79
CA TYR A 450 0.00 12.51 -8.10
C TYR A 450 1.53 12.58 -8.05
N SER A 451 2.18 12.38 -9.21
CA SER A 451 3.57 12.77 -9.40
C SER A 451 3.71 14.29 -9.45
N ASP A 452 4.91 14.80 -9.29
CA ASP A 452 5.21 16.23 -9.37
C ASP A 452 4.86 16.84 -10.73
N VAL A 453 5.14 16.12 -11.83
CA VAL A 453 4.77 16.49 -13.21
C VAL A 453 3.26 16.66 -13.32
N ASN A 454 2.50 15.71 -12.76
CA ASN A 454 1.04 15.75 -12.82
C ASN A 454 0.47 16.86 -11.93
N LEU A 455 1.08 17.14 -10.78
CA LEU A 455 0.71 18.30 -9.95
C LEU A 455 1.01 19.63 -10.64
N ARG A 456 2.12 19.76 -11.38
CA ARG A 456 2.39 20.95 -12.21
C ARG A 456 1.34 21.13 -13.31
N ALA A 457 0.95 20.03 -13.97
CA ALA A 457 -0.13 20.06 -14.96
C ALA A 457 -1.48 20.46 -14.34
N ILE A 458 -1.78 19.96 -13.15
CA ILE A 458 -2.97 20.35 -12.37
C ILE A 458 -2.92 21.84 -12.04
N ALA A 459 -1.79 22.34 -11.53
CA ALA A 459 -1.62 23.74 -11.18
C ALA A 459 -1.85 24.68 -12.38
N LYS A 460 -1.39 24.30 -13.57
CA LYS A 460 -1.66 25.03 -14.81
C LYS A 460 -3.15 25.13 -15.14
N ILE A 461 -3.95 24.11 -14.81
CA ILE A 461 -5.40 24.12 -15.03
C ILE A 461 -6.09 24.94 -13.93
N ILE A 462 -5.66 24.80 -12.67
CA ILE A 462 -6.18 25.61 -11.55
C ILE A 462 -5.91 27.11 -11.78
N ASP A 463 -4.78 27.47 -12.38
CA ASP A 463 -4.46 28.87 -12.69
C ASP A 463 -5.54 29.54 -13.56
N TYR A 464 -6.29 28.78 -14.37
CA TYR A 464 -7.43 29.33 -15.13
C TYR A 464 -8.54 29.86 -14.21
N GLU A 465 -8.84 29.19 -13.10
CA GLU A 465 -9.89 29.67 -12.20
C GLU A 465 -9.48 30.93 -11.41
N GLN A 466 -8.23 31.39 -11.50
CA GLN A 466 -7.70 32.53 -10.73
C GLN A 466 -8.06 32.46 -9.24
N PRO A 467 -7.69 31.39 -8.53
CA PRO A 467 -8.06 31.23 -7.14
C PRO A 467 -7.23 32.16 -6.25
N ILE A 468 -7.76 32.47 -5.07
CA ILE A 468 -7.01 33.21 -4.06
C ILE A 468 -6.04 32.26 -3.37
N ILE A 469 -4.75 32.44 -3.63
CA ILE A 469 -3.69 31.76 -2.89
C ILE A 469 -3.52 32.47 -1.55
N TYR A 470 -3.79 31.78 -0.44
CA TYR A 470 -3.71 32.38 0.91
C TYR A 470 -2.54 31.83 1.73
N PHE A 471 -1.94 30.73 1.29
CA PHE A 471 -0.76 30.17 1.92
C PHE A 471 0.14 29.52 0.87
N THR A 472 1.42 29.83 0.96
CA THR A 472 2.47 29.16 0.19
C THR A 472 3.62 28.81 1.10
N GLN A 473 4.29 27.71 0.76
CA GLN A 473 5.52 27.31 1.41
C GLN A 473 6.42 26.66 0.38
N ARG A 474 7.62 27.19 0.27
CA ARG A 474 8.73 26.54 -0.43
C ARG A 474 9.47 25.67 0.57
N SER A 475 9.71 24.41 0.21
CA SER A 475 10.41 23.44 1.07
C SER A 475 11.80 23.92 1.46
N ALA A 476 12.21 23.69 2.70
CA ALA A 476 13.59 23.86 3.16
C ALA A 476 14.55 22.82 2.55
N SER A 477 14.02 21.69 2.05
CA SER A 477 14.79 20.63 1.41
C SER A 477 15.09 20.97 -0.05
N GLN A 478 16.36 21.25 -0.36
CA GLN A 478 16.86 21.61 -1.70
C GLN A 478 16.36 20.69 -2.83
N PRO A 479 16.40 19.34 -2.72
CA PRO A 479 15.94 18.44 -3.79
C PRO A 479 14.48 18.61 -4.20
N VAL A 480 13.65 19.23 -3.35
CA VAL A 480 12.20 19.35 -3.53
C VAL A 480 11.80 20.72 -4.05
N GLN A 481 12.66 21.73 -3.88
CA GLN A 481 12.37 23.13 -4.20
C GLN A 481 12.00 23.34 -5.68
N SER A 482 12.57 22.53 -6.58
CA SER A 482 12.30 22.57 -8.02
C SER A 482 10.82 22.45 -8.41
N PHE A 483 10.00 21.78 -7.59
CA PHE A 483 8.55 21.76 -7.80
C PHE A 483 7.95 23.15 -7.57
N TYR A 484 8.26 23.79 -6.45
CA TYR A 484 7.75 25.12 -6.15
C TYR A 484 8.27 26.16 -7.13
N ASP A 485 9.55 26.06 -7.50
CA ASP A 485 10.23 26.98 -8.41
C ASP A 485 9.81 26.77 -9.88
N SER A 486 8.97 25.78 -10.17
CA SER A 486 8.52 25.53 -11.54
C SER A 486 7.67 26.69 -12.07
N PRO A 487 7.73 26.98 -13.37
CA PRO A 487 6.94 28.06 -13.97
C PRO A 487 5.44 27.92 -13.71
N GLU A 488 4.89 26.71 -13.73
CA GLU A 488 3.47 26.45 -13.48
C GLU A 488 3.05 26.81 -12.06
N ILE A 489 3.85 26.43 -11.06
CA ILE A 489 3.57 26.75 -9.66
C ILE A 489 3.79 28.23 -9.39
N GLN A 490 4.89 28.82 -9.86
CA GLN A 490 5.13 30.24 -9.72
C GLN A 490 4.06 31.09 -10.40
N LYS A 491 3.52 30.63 -11.54
CA LYS A 491 2.42 31.31 -12.21
C LYS A 491 1.13 31.21 -11.42
N LEU A 492 0.79 30.05 -10.86
CA LEU A 492 -0.37 29.89 -9.98
C LEU A 492 -0.25 30.76 -8.71
N VAL A 493 0.96 30.85 -8.13
CA VAL A 493 1.21 31.60 -6.89
C VAL A 493 1.17 33.11 -7.12
N ASN A 494 1.77 33.60 -8.21
CA ASN A 494 1.98 35.04 -8.44
C ASN A 494 1.06 35.65 -9.51
N GLY A 495 0.32 34.83 -10.26
CA GLY A 495 -0.33 35.25 -11.50
C GLY A 495 -1.79 35.69 -11.32
N LEU A 496 -2.10 36.87 -11.84
CA LEU A 496 -3.45 37.21 -12.32
C LEU A 496 -3.35 37.40 -13.83
N GLN A 497 -3.96 36.49 -14.59
CA GLN A 497 -3.73 36.37 -16.04
C GLN A 497 -5.04 36.38 -16.80
N LYS A 498 -5.16 37.20 -17.85
CA LYS A 498 -6.32 37.14 -18.74
C LYS A 498 -6.19 35.91 -19.65
N TYR A 499 -7.19 35.03 -19.60
CA TYR A 499 -7.21 33.80 -20.38
C TYR A 499 -8.07 33.90 -21.64
N GLN A 500 -7.52 33.45 -22.77
CA GLN A 500 -8.22 33.20 -24.02
C GLN A 500 -7.64 31.90 -24.63
N PRO A 501 -8.43 30.82 -24.81
CA PRO A 501 -9.86 30.69 -24.48
C PRO A 501 -10.14 30.77 -22.97
N ILE A 502 -11.37 31.08 -22.59
CA ILE A 502 -11.80 31.25 -21.19
C ILE A 502 -12.06 29.94 -20.43
N ALA A 503 -11.74 28.78 -21.01
CA ALA A 503 -11.92 27.48 -20.38
C ALA A 503 -10.77 26.54 -20.74
N ALA A 504 -10.38 25.70 -19.78
CA ALA A 504 -9.35 24.70 -19.92
C ALA A 504 -9.84 23.33 -19.48
N THR A 505 -9.27 22.30 -20.10
CA THR A 505 -9.45 20.90 -19.73
C THR A 505 -8.09 20.20 -19.68
N SER A 506 -7.96 19.17 -18.85
CA SER A 506 -6.80 18.29 -18.82
C SER A 506 -6.65 17.38 -20.05
N GLY A 507 -7.45 17.56 -21.10
CA GLY A 507 -7.44 16.71 -22.30
C GLY A 507 -7.89 15.28 -22.00
N ASP A 508 -7.04 14.30 -22.31
CA ASP A 508 -7.27 12.87 -22.03
C ASP A 508 -7.31 12.57 -20.52
N GLY A 509 -6.80 13.48 -19.70
CA GLY A 509 -6.85 13.43 -18.24
C GLY A 509 -5.48 13.37 -17.59
N VAL A 510 -5.44 13.66 -16.29
CA VAL A 510 -4.23 13.59 -15.47
C VAL A 510 -4.18 12.25 -14.76
N ARG A 511 -3.10 11.50 -14.95
CA ARG A 511 -2.89 10.18 -14.34
C ARG A 511 -2.68 10.31 -12.83
N THR A 512 -3.48 9.60 -12.05
CA THR A 512 -3.27 9.46 -10.60
C THR A 512 -2.21 8.38 -10.34
N LEU A 513 -1.51 8.47 -9.21
CA LEU A 513 -0.62 7.38 -8.76
C LEU A 513 -1.41 6.11 -8.39
N THR A 514 -2.68 6.30 -8.05
CA THR A 514 -3.61 5.30 -7.50
C THR A 514 -4.82 5.14 -8.43
N GLN A 515 -5.79 4.26 -8.12
CA GLN A 515 -7.11 4.32 -8.78
C GLN A 515 -7.77 5.72 -8.60
N PRO A 516 -8.75 6.16 -9.42
CA PRO A 516 -9.39 5.49 -10.56
C PRO A 516 -8.52 5.43 -11.83
N GLY A 517 -7.27 5.91 -11.78
CA GLY A 517 -6.28 5.77 -12.85
C GLY A 517 -6.06 7.05 -13.66
N THR A 518 -7.14 7.77 -13.98
CA THR A 518 -7.07 9.05 -14.68
C THR A 518 -8.22 9.96 -14.24
N VAL A 519 -7.94 11.25 -14.04
CA VAL A 519 -8.94 12.26 -13.66
C VAL A 519 -9.00 13.34 -14.72
N LYS A 520 -10.23 13.72 -15.12
CA LYS A 520 -10.45 14.87 -15.99
C LYS A 520 -10.77 16.10 -15.16
N ILE A 521 -10.07 17.20 -15.45
CA ILE A 521 -10.19 18.46 -14.72
C ILE A 521 -10.70 19.52 -15.70
N PHE A 522 -11.67 20.30 -15.24
CA PHE A 522 -12.27 21.40 -15.98
C PHE A 522 -12.11 22.68 -15.16
N ALA A 523 -11.65 23.75 -15.79
CA ALA A 523 -11.56 25.07 -15.19
C ALA A 523 -12.04 26.13 -16.18
N SER A 524 -12.58 27.22 -15.65
CA SER A 524 -13.01 28.39 -16.44
C SER A 524 -12.50 29.66 -15.80
N ALA A 525 -12.04 30.59 -16.64
CA ALA A 525 -11.61 31.89 -16.21
C ALA A 525 -12.78 32.80 -15.82
N PRO A 526 -12.57 33.75 -14.88
CA PRO A 526 -13.56 34.74 -14.54
C PRO A 526 -14.03 35.52 -15.78
N VAL A 527 -15.35 35.64 -15.94
CA VAL A 527 -15.99 36.40 -17.01
C VAL A 527 -17.01 37.38 -16.44
N ALA A 528 -17.24 38.48 -17.14
CA ALA A 528 -18.16 39.54 -16.70
C ALA A 528 -19.66 39.21 -16.85
N TYR A 529 -19.98 38.01 -17.36
CA TYR A 529 -21.35 37.55 -17.62
C TYR A 529 -21.58 36.17 -16.99
N SER A 530 -22.83 35.81 -16.74
CA SER A 530 -23.20 34.48 -16.24
C SER A 530 -22.79 33.39 -17.25
N SER A 531 -21.91 32.47 -16.83
CA SER A 531 -21.47 31.34 -17.63
C SER A 531 -21.61 30.05 -16.85
N ASP A 532 -22.33 29.09 -17.42
CA ASP A 532 -22.50 27.77 -16.83
C ASP A 532 -21.47 26.80 -17.41
N ILE A 533 -20.41 26.50 -16.65
CA ILE A 533 -19.34 25.60 -17.09
C ILE A 533 -19.87 24.21 -17.50
N TYR A 534 -20.93 23.72 -16.85
CA TYR A 534 -21.49 22.40 -17.12
C TYR A 534 -22.13 22.35 -18.50
N SER A 535 -23.04 23.30 -18.77
CA SER A 535 -23.76 23.40 -20.04
C SER A 535 -22.85 23.80 -21.20
N ASN A 536 -21.88 24.68 -20.92
CA ASN A 536 -21.01 25.24 -21.96
C ASN A 536 -19.86 24.32 -22.34
N TYR A 537 -19.29 23.57 -21.38
CA TYR A 537 -18.05 22.81 -21.57
C TYR A 537 -18.16 21.35 -21.11
N VAL A 538 -18.48 21.09 -19.84
CA VAL A 538 -18.30 19.76 -19.24
C VAL A 538 -19.09 18.69 -19.99
N VAL A 539 -20.40 18.87 -20.21
CA VAL A 539 -21.22 17.86 -20.91
C VAL A 539 -20.78 17.66 -22.36
N LYS A 540 -20.33 18.74 -23.02
CA LYS A 540 -19.90 18.72 -24.42
C LYS A 540 -18.55 18.03 -24.61
N ILE A 541 -17.65 18.12 -23.63
CA ILE A 541 -16.35 17.46 -23.66
C ILE A 541 -16.48 16.00 -23.21
N LEU A 542 -17.24 15.74 -22.15
CA LEU A 542 -17.48 14.37 -21.67
C LEU A 542 -18.42 13.58 -22.59
N LYS A 543 -19.18 14.26 -23.45
CA LYS A 543 -20.25 13.67 -24.27
C LYS A 543 -21.25 12.88 -23.42
N LYS A 544 -21.51 13.37 -22.20
CA LYS A 544 -22.39 12.73 -21.20
C LYS A 544 -23.33 13.77 -20.61
N SER A 545 -24.59 13.39 -20.42
CA SER A 545 -25.55 14.19 -19.65
C SER A 545 -25.24 14.08 -18.16
N LEU A 546 -25.30 15.20 -17.44
CA LEU A 546 -24.95 15.28 -16.02
C LEU A 546 -26.12 15.69 -15.14
N GLN A 547 -26.16 15.13 -13.95
CA GLN A 547 -26.94 15.61 -12.82
C GLN A 547 -26.00 16.41 -11.92
N VAL A 548 -26.32 17.68 -11.68
CA VAL A 548 -25.45 18.62 -10.97
C VAL A 548 -26.13 19.06 -9.68
N TYR A 549 -25.52 18.71 -8.55
CA TYR A 549 -25.95 19.15 -7.24
C TYR A 549 -25.46 20.56 -6.94
N THR A 550 -26.43 21.43 -6.67
CA THR A 550 -26.19 22.80 -6.21
C THR A 550 -27.20 23.07 -5.09
N PRO A 551 -26.77 23.11 -3.81
CA PRO A 551 -27.61 23.58 -2.71
C PRO A 551 -28.30 24.88 -3.08
N GLY A 552 -29.62 24.82 -3.18
CA GLY A 552 -30.47 25.89 -3.66
C GLY A 552 -31.87 25.38 -4.02
N THR A 553 -32.71 26.30 -4.50
CA THR A 553 -34.05 26.04 -5.02
C THR A 553 -34.11 26.38 -6.52
N THR A 554 -35.26 26.18 -7.15
CA THR A 554 -35.46 26.52 -8.57
C THR A 554 -35.31 28.00 -8.88
N THR A 555 -35.40 28.89 -7.89
CA THR A 555 -35.23 30.34 -8.05
C THR A 555 -33.80 30.80 -7.83
N THR A 556 -32.96 29.99 -7.16
CA THR A 556 -31.57 30.35 -6.81
C THR A 556 -30.54 29.58 -7.63
N VAL A 557 -30.96 28.66 -8.50
CA VAL A 557 -30.11 27.83 -9.36
C VAL A 557 -30.47 28.07 -10.82
N LEU A 558 -29.46 28.18 -11.68
CA LEU A 558 -29.60 28.34 -13.12
C LEU A 558 -30.52 27.28 -13.71
N ARG A 559 -31.29 27.66 -14.74
CA ARG A 559 -32.23 26.75 -15.39
C ARG A 559 -31.50 25.52 -15.94
N LYS A 560 -32.15 24.36 -15.80
CA LYS A 560 -31.69 23.09 -16.38
C LYS A 560 -31.58 23.18 -17.90
N LEU A 561 -30.58 22.52 -18.49
CA LEU A 561 -30.46 22.35 -19.93
C LEU A 561 -31.17 21.05 -20.32
N CYS A 562 -32.37 21.15 -20.90
CA CYS A 562 -33.18 19.99 -21.31
C CYS A 562 -33.36 19.86 -22.82
N VAL A 563 -32.77 20.74 -23.61
CA VAL A 563 -32.88 20.74 -25.08
C VAL A 563 -31.59 20.15 -25.68
N GLY A 564 -31.74 19.26 -26.65
CA GLY A 564 -30.63 18.56 -27.31
C GLY A 564 -30.31 17.19 -26.70
N SER A 565 -29.28 16.53 -27.24
CA SER A 565 -28.86 15.17 -26.84
C SER A 565 -28.07 15.13 -25.53
N LEU A 566 -27.48 16.26 -25.09
CA LEU A 566 -26.73 16.39 -23.85
C LEU A 566 -27.49 17.29 -22.88
N LYS A 567 -27.78 16.78 -21.69
CA LYS A 567 -28.61 17.44 -20.68
C LYS A 567 -27.79 17.81 -19.44
N VAL A 568 -28.17 18.91 -18.80
CA VAL A 568 -27.71 19.28 -17.45
C VAL A 568 -28.94 19.40 -16.55
N GLU A 569 -29.14 18.37 -15.73
CA GLU A 569 -30.23 18.29 -14.75
C GLU A 569 -29.78 18.88 -13.41
N ASN A 570 -30.64 19.63 -12.73
CA ASN A 570 -30.36 20.13 -11.39
C ASN A 570 -30.77 19.09 -10.35
N VAL A 571 -29.86 18.76 -9.45
CA VAL A 571 -30.18 18.14 -8.16
C VAL A 571 -30.26 19.28 -7.15
N LEU A 572 -31.45 19.51 -6.61
CA LEU A 572 -31.70 20.54 -5.60
C LEU A 572 -31.70 19.90 -4.22
N GLY A 573 -31.27 20.65 -3.20
CA GLY A 573 -31.31 20.17 -1.83
C GLY A 573 -32.74 20.24 -1.23
N PRO A 574 -32.94 19.74 0.00
CA PRO A 574 -31.96 19.03 0.81
C PRO A 574 -31.60 17.66 0.21
N ILE A 575 -30.41 17.15 0.53
CA ILE A 575 -29.97 15.80 0.15
C ILE A 575 -29.84 14.90 1.37
N THR A 576 -29.73 13.61 1.15
CA THR A 576 -29.35 12.63 2.18
C THR A 576 -28.01 12.03 1.81
N VAL A 577 -27.06 12.07 2.74
CA VAL A 577 -25.79 11.33 2.65
C VAL A 577 -25.89 10.19 3.64
N LYS A 578 -25.86 8.96 3.12
CA LYS A 578 -26.16 7.73 3.86
C LYS A 578 -27.53 7.77 4.55
N ASP A 579 -27.56 8.12 5.82
CA ASP A 579 -28.73 8.21 6.71
C ASP A 579 -28.96 9.64 7.24
N THR A 580 -28.12 10.59 6.87
CA THR A 580 -28.19 11.97 7.36
C THR A 580 -28.74 12.94 6.32
N LYS A 581 -29.84 13.62 6.63
CA LYS A 581 -30.40 14.70 5.82
C LYS A 581 -29.63 16.00 6.02
N ILE A 582 -29.12 16.57 4.94
CA ILE A 582 -28.34 17.81 4.94
C ILE A 582 -29.23 18.97 4.43
N PRO A 583 -29.49 20.01 5.24
CA PRO A 583 -30.28 21.16 4.84
C PRO A 583 -29.56 22.04 3.80
N ILE A 584 -30.32 22.61 2.86
CA ILE A 584 -29.82 23.50 1.79
C ILE A 584 -28.89 24.61 2.34
N LYS A 585 -29.30 25.26 3.45
CA LYS A 585 -28.59 26.42 4.02
C LYS A 585 -27.32 26.05 4.78
N GLN A 586 -27.08 24.76 4.99
CA GLN A 586 -25.95 24.23 5.75
C GLN A 586 -25.08 23.33 4.87
N ASP A 587 -25.11 23.49 3.55
CA ASP A 587 -24.34 22.66 2.63
C ASP A 587 -23.54 23.52 1.65
N SER A 588 -22.22 23.39 1.69
CA SER A 588 -21.33 24.05 0.75
C SER A 588 -20.92 23.17 -0.43
N ALA A 589 -21.21 21.87 -0.39
CA ALA A 589 -20.74 20.92 -1.39
C ALA A 589 -21.42 21.13 -2.75
N ARG A 590 -20.62 20.99 -3.81
CA ARG A 590 -21.10 20.94 -5.20
C ARG A 590 -20.49 19.72 -5.85
N TRP A 591 -21.32 18.87 -6.43
CA TRP A 591 -20.86 17.65 -7.09
C TRP A 591 -21.76 17.33 -8.27
N SER A 592 -21.28 16.50 -9.18
CA SER A 592 -22.07 16.03 -10.31
C SER A 592 -21.78 14.59 -10.66
N VAL A 593 -22.78 13.90 -11.19
CA VAL A 593 -22.67 12.51 -11.67
C VAL A 593 -23.34 12.39 -13.04
N PRO A 594 -22.86 11.53 -13.95
CA PRO A 594 -23.60 11.19 -15.14
C PRO A 594 -24.77 10.28 -14.82
N LYS A 595 -25.87 10.46 -15.54
CA LYS A 595 -27.08 9.63 -15.34
C LYS A 595 -26.92 8.20 -15.86
N SER A 596 -26.07 8.02 -16.87
CA SER A 596 -25.91 6.76 -17.61
C SER A 596 -24.57 6.09 -17.38
N ASP A 597 -23.75 6.59 -16.46
CA ASP A 597 -22.41 6.10 -16.20
C ASP A 597 -22.13 6.19 -14.69
N PRO A 598 -22.29 5.07 -13.95
CA PRO A 598 -22.12 5.04 -12.51
C PRO A 598 -20.65 5.14 -12.06
N ASP A 599 -19.69 5.05 -12.98
CA ASP A 599 -18.27 5.01 -12.66
C ASP A 599 -17.63 6.39 -12.51
N PHE A 600 -18.41 7.47 -12.63
CA PHE A 600 -17.90 8.84 -12.67
C PHE A 600 -18.58 9.75 -11.64
N VAL A 601 -17.75 10.44 -10.85
CA VAL A 601 -18.17 11.49 -9.92
C VAL A 601 -17.27 12.71 -10.08
N CYS A 602 -17.85 13.89 -10.00
CA CYS A 602 -17.11 15.14 -9.95
C CYS A 602 -17.34 15.82 -8.60
N LEU A 603 -16.27 16.28 -7.97
CA LEU A 603 -16.34 17.35 -6.97
C LEU A 603 -16.09 18.68 -7.67
N SER A 604 -16.81 19.73 -7.27
CA SER A 604 -16.68 21.05 -7.89
C SER A 604 -16.62 22.14 -6.84
N ASN A 605 -15.84 23.18 -7.14
CA ASN A 605 -15.77 24.38 -6.31
C ASN A 605 -16.87 25.39 -6.68
N THR A 606 -17.40 25.30 -7.90
CA THR A 606 -18.50 26.13 -8.39
C THR A 606 -19.78 25.30 -8.60
N GLY A 607 -20.90 25.88 -8.17
CA GLY A 607 -22.24 25.37 -8.42
C GLY A 607 -22.89 26.07 -9.60
N ARG A 608 -24.16 25.78 -9.83
CA ARG A 608 -25.00 26.45 -10.84
C ARG A 608 -25.87 27.55 -10.20
N THR A 609 -25.33 28.33 -9.27
CA THR A 609 -26.07 29.42 -8.61
C THR A 609 -26.35 30.57 -9.58
N VAL A 610 -27.50 31.24 -9.44
CA VAL A 610 -27.89 32.42 -10.26
C VAL A 610 -27.03 33.64 -9.94
#